data_AF-A0AAW5TV62-F1
#
_entry.id   AF-A0AAW5TV62-F1
#
_cell.length_a   1.000
_cell.length_b   1.000
_cell.length_c   1.000
_cell.angle_alpha   90.00
_cell.angle_beta   90.00
_cell.angle_gamma   90.00
#
_symmetry.space_group_name_H-M   'P 1'
#
loop_
_entity.id
_entity.type
_entity.pdbx_description
1 polymer ?
#
loop_
_entity_poly.entity_id
_entity_poly.type
_entity_poly.pdbx_seq_one_letter_code
_entity_poly.pdbx_strand_id
1 'polypeptide(L)'
;MDILTTMVNFIELKINFGDVLSIVIALLALCYTIHSTRDNQRKSVLPFLSIEPVNSSLKIVGHKIEDNITDYIVVVRKNKKMYGIEKWGEEERKIIENGEKLGTGFIAYGAYNFPQSIKLKNIGKNTALSFTFELGEKNPYPKVIGVNEEKIISILLEDQNSTFNLFLRFKDIYGNEYKEKIEFFKGRMYLYSELKKVKFSKTRKYMIKQRSRLRIIKQEKNK
;
A
#
# COMPACT_ATOMS: atom_id res chain seq x y z
N MET A 1 -43.59 11.90 63.45
CA MET A 1 -43.74 12.92 62.39
C MET A 1 -42.40 13.27 61.71
N ASP A 2 -41.35 12.45 61.82
CA ASP A 2 -40.00 12.79 61.28
C ASP A 2 -39.52 11.91 60.11
N ILE A 3 -40.43 11.15 59.48
CA ILE A 3 -40.09 10.32 58.30
C ILE A 3 -40.74 10.89 57.03
N LEU A 4 -41.85 11.62 57.18
CA LEU A 4 -42.57 12.24 56.07
C LEU A 4 -41.90 13.53 55.58
N THR A 5 -41.26 14.30 56.47
CA THR A 5 -40.52 15.52 56.12
C THR A 5 -39.19 15.22 55.42
N THR A 6 -38.56 14.08 55.73
CA THR A 6 -37.27 13.69 55.12
C THR A 6 -37.44 13.16 53.69
N MET A 7 -38.57 12.52 53.38
CA MET A 7 -38.86 12.08 52.01
C MET A 7 -39.29 13.22 51.09
N VAL A 8 -39.94 14.26 51.62
CA VAL A 8 -40.31 15.44 50.81
C VAL A 8 -39.06 16.23 50.40
N ASN A 9 -38.00 16.25 51.22
CA ASN A 9 -36.73 16.89 50.86
C ASN A 9 -35.83 16.07 49.93
N PHE A 10 -36.08 14.78 49.70
CA PHE A 10 -35.35 13.98 48.72
C PHE A 10 -35.92 14.07 47.31
N ILE A 11 -37.16 14.57 47.17
CA ILE A 11 -37.89 14.67 45.89
C ILE A 11 -37.82 16.08 45.29
N GLU A 12 -37.21 17.04 45.98
CA GLU A 12 -36.79 18.33 45.39
C GLU A 12 -35.44 18.23 44.64
N LEU A 13 -35.24 17.12 43.92
CA LEU A 13 -34.36 17.12 42.76
C LEU A 13 -35.05 17.96 41.67
N LYS A 14 -34.95 19.29 41.82
CA LYS A 14 -35.13 20.28 40.76
C LYS A 14 -34.02 20.08 39.72
N ILE A 15 -34.03 18.92 39.05
CA ILE A 15 -33.30 18.73 37.81
C ILE A 15 -34.02 19.63 36.81
N ASN A 16 -33.47 20.82 36.60
CA ASN A 16 -34.00 21.76 35.64
C ASN A 16 -33.91 21.11 34.26
N PHE A 17 -35.05 20.91 33.61
CA PHE A 17 -35.10 20.20 32.32
C PHE A 17 -34.18 20.87 31.27
N GLY A 18 -34.00 22.19 31.38
CA GLY A 18 -33.05 22.96 30.58
C GLY A 18 -31.58 22.55 30.80
N ASP A 19 -31.20 22.20 32.02
CA ASP A 19 -29.83 21.77 32.34
C ASP A 19 -29.54 20.39 31.76
N VAL A 20 -30.49 19.45 31.86
CA VAL A 20 -30.37 18.12 31.24
C VAL A 20 -30.28 18.23 29.73
N LEU A 21 -31.15 19.05 29.10
CA LEU A 21 -31.14 19.25 27.66
C LEU A 21 -29.80 19.85 27.20
N SER A 22 -29.26 20.81 27.96
CA SER A 22 -27.97 21.44 27.67
C SER A 22 -26.81 20.44 27.76
N ILE A 23 -26.80 19.56 28.76
CA ILE A 23 -25.80 18.49 28.90
C ILE A 23 -25.88 17.51 27.72
N VAL A 24 -27.09 17.13 27.30
CA VAL A 24 -27.28 16.22 26.16
C VAL A 24 -26.81 16.86 24.86
N ILE A 25 -27.11 18.14 24.61
CA ILE A 25 -26.65 18.88 23.43
C ILE A 25 -25.12 18.98 23.44
N ALA A 26 -24.50 19.28 24.59
CA ALA A 26 -23.05 19.35 24.72
C ALA A 26 -22.38 17.99 24.43
N LEU A 27 -22.95 16.89 24.93
CA LEU A 27 -22.46 15.53 24.65
C LEU A 27 -22.58 15.19 23.15
N LEU A 28 -23.72 15.49 22.52
CA LEU A 28 -23.92 15.26 21.09
C LEU A 28 -22.97 16.10 20.24
N ALA A 29 -22.75 17.37 20.60
CA ALA A 29 -21.80 18.25 19.92
C ALA A 29 -20.36 17.76 20.07
N LEU A 30 -19.99 17.22 21.23
CA LEU A 30 -18.67 16.64 21.48
C LEU A 30 -18.48 15.33 20.71
N CYS A 31 -19.49 14.45 20.68
CA CYS A 31 -19.51 13.26 19.84
C CYS A 31 -19.41 13.60 18.35
N TYR A 32 -20.16 14.60 17.89
CA TYR A 32 -20.10 15.09 16.52
C TYR A 32 -18.74 15.69 16.20
N THR A 33 -18.15 16.48 17.10
CA THR A 33 -16.84 17.08 16.91
C THR A 33 -15.77 16.00 16.85
N ILE A 34 -15.77 15.01 17.75
CA ILE A 34 -14.87 13.86 17.67
C ILE A 34 -15.08 13.09 16.36
N HIS A 35 -16.32 12.83 15.96
CA HIS A 35 -16.62 12.10 14.73
C HIS A 35 -16.17 12.86 13.48
N SER A 36 -16.52 14.15 13.39
CA SER A 36 -16.16 15.06 12.31
C SER A 36 -14.66 15.29 12.23
N THR A 37 -13.98 15.48 13.35
CA THR A 37 -12.52 15.65 13.40
C THR A 37 -11.83 14.36 12.97
N ARG A 38 -12.34 13.20 13.41
CA ARG A 38 -11.83 11.89 12.98
C ARG A 38 -12.05 11.64 11.50
N ASP A 39 -13.20 12.01 10.96
CA ASP A 39 -13.50 11.84 9.54
C ASP A 39 -12.80 12.87 8.65
N ASN A 40 -12.57 14.10 9.13
CA ASN A 40 -11.78 15.11 8.45
C ASN A 40 -10.28 14.77 8.49
N GLN A 41 -9.76 14.28 9.62
CA GLN A 41 -8.43 13.69 9.69
C GLN A 41 -8.32 12.52 8.72
N ARG A 42 -9.29 11.60 8.71
CA ARG A 42 -9.31 10.49 7.74
C ARG A 42 -9.31 10.95 6.28
N LYS A 43 -10.12 11.97 5.93
CA LYS A 43 -10.12 12.56 4.58
C LYS A 43 -8.79 13.23 4.24
N SER A 44 -8.13 13.85 5.22
CA SER A 44 -6.81 14.46 5.06
C SER A 44 -5.66 13.45 4.97
N VAL A 45 -5.90 12.21 5.42
CA VAL A 45 -4.91 11.11 5.45
C VAL A 45 -5.19 10.03 4.40
N LEU A 46 -6.23 10.19 3.58
CA LEU A 46 -6.38 9.37 2.37
C LEU A 46 -5.14 9.62 1.49
N PRO A 47 -4.32 8.59 1.22
CA PRO A 47 -3.19 8.74 0.33
C PRO A 47 -3.76 8.95 -1.07
N PHE A 48 -3.61 10.17 -1.56
CA PHE A 48 -3.68 10.40 -2.98
C PHE A 48 -2.27 10.01 -3.49
N LEU A 49 -2.11 8.75 -3.89
CA LEU A 49 -0.94 8.33 -4.67
C LEU A 49 -1.35 8.49 -6.12
N SER A 50 -0.63 9.32 -6.88
CA SER A 50 -0.75 9.33 -8.33
C SER A 50 0.17 8.26 -8.87
N ILE A 51 -0.38 7.33 -9.66
CA ILE A 51 0.41 6.38 -10.46
C ILE A 51 0.30 6.82 -11.91
N GLU A 52 1.44 7.19 -12.49
CA GLU A 52 1.53 7.64 -13.86
C GLU A 52 2.48 6.73 -14.64
N PRO A 53 2.13 6.28 -15.85
CA PRO A 53 3.07 5.57 -16.70
C PRO A 53 4.15 6.54 -17.16
N VAL A 54 5.40 6.08 -17.18
CA VAL A 54 6.55 6.85 -17.67
C VAL A 54 7.32 6.01 -18.67
N ASN A 55 7.78 6.63 -19.74
CA ASN A 55 8.65 5.96 -20.70
C ASN A 55 9.99 5.65 -20.02
N SER A 56 10.48 4.42 -20.20
CA SER A 56 11.80 4.06 -19.73
C SER A 56 12.85 4.97 -20.37
N SER A 57 13.73 5.56 -19.56
CA SER A 57 14.93 6.24 -20.07
C SER A 57 16.12 5.32 -20.26
N LEU A 58 15.93 4.01 -20.09
CA LEU A 58 17.01 3.04 -20.15
C LEU A 58 17.59 3.01 -21.55
N LYS A 59 18.92 3.19 -21.64
CA LYS A 59 19.67 3.08 -22.90
C LYS A 59 20.76 2.04 -22.75
N ILE A 60 21.03 1.32 -23.83
CA ILE A 60 22.18 0.42 -23.94
C ILE A 60 23.23 1.15 -24.79
N VAL A 61 24.34 1.54 -24.16
CA VAL A 61 25.47 2.18 -24.82
C VAL A 61 26.66 1.23 -24.77
N GLY A 62 26.90 0.52 -25.88
CA GLY A 62 27.93 -0.51 -25.98
C GLY A 62 27.70 -1.67 -24.99
N HIS A 63 28.53 -1.75 -23.95
CA HIS A 63 28.41 -2.76 -22.90
C HIS A 63 27.78 -2.28 -21.59
N LYS A 64 27.31 -1.03 -21.53
CA LYS A 64 26.75 -0.44 -20.32
C LYS A 64 25.25 -0.16 -20.48
N ILE A 65 24.53 -0.37 -19.38
CA ILE A 65 23.16 0.10 -19.22
C ILE A 65 23.22 1.46 -18.55
N GLU A 66 22.68 2.47 -19.21
CA GLU A 66 22.51 3.82 -18.67
C GLU A 66 21.05 4.03 -18.29
N ASP A 67 20.82 4.31 -17.00
CA ASP A 67 19.50 4.63 -16.45
C ASP A 67 19.65 5.75 -15.44
N ASN A 68 19.08 6.91 -15.77
CA ASN A 68 19.31 8.15 -15.05
C ASN A 68 18.12 8.58 -14.19
N ILE A 69 16.97 7.91 -14.30
CA ILE A 69 15.73 8.36 -13.65
C ILE A 69 15.12 7.32 -12.70
N THR A 70 15.46 6.04 -12.84
CA THR A 70 14.84 4.98 -12.04
C THR A 70 15.37 4.99 -10.60
N ASP A 71 14.48 5.19 -9.62
CA ASP A 71 14.81 5.01 -8.20
C ASP A 71 14.84 3.54 -7.80
N TYR A 72 13.96 2.72 -8.38
CA TYR A 72 13.77 1.33 -7.99
C TYR A 72 13.58 0.41 -9.18
N ILE A 73 14.28 -0.72 -9.14
CA ILE A 73 14.22 -1.71 -10.19
C ILE A 73 13.57 -2.98 -9.65
N VAL A 74 12.59 -3.46 -10.39
CA VAL A 74 11.83 -4.66 -10.09
C VAL A 74 11.92 -5.56 -11.30
N VAL A 75 12.24 -6.83 -11.10
CA VAL A 75 12.27 -7.81 -12.18
C VAL A 75 11.29 -8.95 -11.89
N VAL A 76 10.52 -9.31 -12.91
CA VAL A 76 9.52 -10.38 -12.87
C VAL A 76 10.03 -11.54 -13.71
N ARG A 77 10.35 -12.67 -13.06
CA ARG A 77 10.78 -13.88 -13.75
C ARG A 77 9.62 -14.61 -14.44
N LYS A 78 9.94 -15.52 -15.38
CA LYS A 78 8.98 -16.39 -16.08
C LYS A 78 8.02 -17.14 -15.15
N ASN A 79 8.48 -17.52 -13.95
CA ASN A 79 7.68 -18.19 -12.93
C ASN A 79 6.78 -17.25 -12.10
N LYS A 80 6.59 -15.99 -12.56
CA LYS A 80 5.82 -14.94 -11.87
C LYS A 80 6.35 -14.61 -10.47
N LYS A 81 7.61 -14.91 -10.17
CA LYS A 81 8.28 -14.43 -8.95
C LYS A 81 8.92 -13.08 -9.23
N MET A 82 8.78 -12.19 -8.25
CA MET A 82 9.35 -10.86 -8.30
C MET A 82 10.56 -10.75 -7.38
N TYR A 83 11.57 -10.02 -7.83
CA TYR A 83 12.72 -9.63 -7.03
C TYR A 83 13.06 -8.17 -7.30
N GLY A 84 13.47 -7.46 -6.26
CA GLY A 84 13.99 -6.09 -6.40
C GLY A 84 15.51 -6.14 -6.52
N ILE A 85 16.07 -5.25 -7.33
CA ILE A 85 17.51 -5.08 -7.46
C ILE A 85 17.87 -3.60 -7.29
N GLU A 86 19.11 -3.33 -6.91
CA GLU A 86 19.60 -1.97 -6.68
C GLU A 86 20.22 -1.35 -7.93
N LYS A 87 20.85 -2.16 -8.78
CA LYS A 87 21.52 -1.73 -10.01
C LYS A 87 21.31 -2.77 -11.12
N TRP A 88 21.30 -2.31 -12.35
CA TRP A 88 21.24 -3.17 -13.53
C TRP A 88 22.52 -4.01 -13.64
N GLY A 89 22.36 -5.34 -13.73
CA GLY A 89 23.44 -6.29 -13.88
C GLY A 89 23.49 -6.93 -15.27
N GLU A 90 24.40 -7.90 -15.42
CA GLU A 90 24.53 -8.68 -16.66
C GLU A 90 23.32 -9.58 -16.93
N GLU A 91 22.67 -10.10 -15.89
CA GLU A 91 21.47 -10.93 -16.06
C GLU A 91 20.31 -10.12 -16.63
N GLU A 92 20.05 -8.94 -16.08
CA GLU A 92 19.01 -8.05 -16.56
C GLU A 92 19.32 -7.54 -17.96
N ARG A 93 20.60 -7.28 -18.26
CA ARG A 93 21.02 -6.94 -19.61
C ARG A 93 20.63 -8.01 -20.62
N LYS A 94 20.88 -9.30 -20.32
CA LYS A 94 20.51 -10.41 -21.21
C LYS A 94 18.99 -10.46 -21.44
N ILE A 95 18.21 -10.15 -20.41
CA ILE A 95 16.74 -10.06 -20.52
C ILE A 95 16.34 -8.90 -21.42
N ILE A 96 16.98 -7.72 -21.30
CA ILE A 96 16.69 -6.53 -22.11
C ILE A 96 17.11 -6.73 -23.56
N GLU A 97 18.28 -7.32 -23.81
CA GLU A 97 18.78 -7.61 -25.16
C GLU A 97 17.96 -8.70 -25.86
N ASN A 98 17.15 -9.47 -25.12
CA ASN A 98 16.25 -10.50 -25.66
C ASN A 98 16.98 -11.50 -26.57
N GLY A 99 18.13 -11.98 -26.09
CA GLY A 99 18.96 -12.93 -26.83
C GLY A 99 18.44 -14.37 -26.68
N GLU A 100 18.07 -15.01 -27.79
CA GLU A 100 17.75 -16.44 -27.85
C GLU A 100 18.91 -17.22 -28.46
N LYS A 101 19.33 -18.29 -27.78
CA LYS A 101 20.32 -19.23 -28.31
C LYS A 101 19.63 -20.16 -29.30
N LEU A 102 19.93 -20.01 -30.58
CA LEU A 102 19.38 -20.87 -31.65
C LEU A 102 20.20 -22.15 -31.87
N GLY A 103 21.35 -22.31 -31.20
CA GLY A 103 22.22 -23.49 -31.31
C GLY A 103 23.63 -23.26 -30.76
N THR A 104 24.59 -24.11 -31.13
CA THR A 104 26.00 -23.96 -30.76
C THR A 104 26.61 -22.72 -31.41
N GLY A 105 26.75 -21.66 -30.61
CA GLY A 105 27.48 -20.43 -30.97
C GLY A 105 26.64 -19.29 -31.56
N PHE A 106 25.39 -19.54 -31.95
CA PHE A 106 24.52 -18.52 -32.56
C PHE A 106 23.49 -17.97 -31.56
N ILE A 107 23.58 -16.66 -31.30
CA ILE A 107 22.60 -15.90 -30.53
C ILE A 107 21.86 -14.99 -31.50
N ALA A 108 20.56 -15.17 -31.64
CA ALA A 108 19.71 -14.19 -32.30
C ALA A 108 19.16 -13.23 -31.26
N TYR A 109 19.19 -11.93 -31.57
CA TYR A 109 18.62 -10.90 -30.72
C TYR A 109 17.25 -10.51 -31.29
N GLY A 110 16.21 -10.64 -30.45
CA GLY A 110 14.88 -10.14 -30.76
C GLY A 110 14.78 -8.62 -30.58
N ALA A 111 13.54 -8.11 -30.61
CA ALA A 111 13.30 -6.72 -30.22
C ALA A 111 13.68 -6.51 -28.75
N TYR A 112 14.29 -5.36 -28.45
CA TYR A 112 14.68 -5.00 -27.10
C TYR A 112 13.49 -5.02 -26.13
N ASN A 113 13.73 -5.62 -24.98
CA ASN A 113 12.78 -5.76 -23.89
C ASN A 113 13.00 -4.66 -22.84
N PHE A 114 12.63 -3.44 -23.20
CA PHE A 114 12.74 -2.32 -22.27
C PHE A 114 11.75 -2.47 -21.10
N PRO A 115 12.15 -2.12 -19.86
CA PRO A 115 11.28 -2.19 -18.72
C PRO A 115 10.11 -1.21 -18.84
N GLN A 116 8.99 -1.53 -18.20
CA GLN A 116 7.85 -0.63 -18.06
C GLN A 116 8.02 0.19 -16.79
N SER A 117 8.00 1.52 -16.89
CA SER A 117 8.24 2.39 -15.73
C SER A 117 6.94 3.05 -15.25
N ILE A 118 6.79 3.14 -13.93
CA ILE A 118 5.73 3.91 -13.27
C ILE A 118 6.34 4.96 -12.37
N LYS A 119 5.72 6.13 -12.33
CA LYS A 119 5.99 7.16 -11.34
C LYS A 119 4.94 7.09 -10.25
N LEU A 120 5.39 6.92 -9.03
CA LEU A 120 4.59 7.09 -7.82
C LEU A 120 4.82 8.48 -7.28
N LYS A 121 3.76 9.27 -7.18
CA LYS A 121 3.79 10.59 -6.55
C LYS A 121 2.89 10.60 -5.33
N ASN A 122 3.46 10.96 -4.19
CA ASN A 122 2.68 11.21 -2.99
C ASN A 122 2.08 12.62 -3.03
N ILE A 123 0.81 12.73 -3.38
CA ILE A 123 0.07 14.01 -3.40
C ILE A 123 -0.77 14.20 -2.10
N GLY A 124 -0.52 13.39 -1.06
CA GLY A 124 -1.13 13.55 0.26
C GLY A 124 -0.45 14.65 1.09
N LYS A 125 -1.21 15.33 1.97
CA LYS A 125 -0.71 16.51 2.69
C LYS A 125 0.35 16.21 3.79
N ASN A 126 0.39 15.02 4.38
CA ASN A 126 1.09 14.81 5.67
C ASN A 126 1.74 13.42 5.92
N THR A 127 1.99 12.59 4.91
CA THR A 127 2.27 11.16 5.18
C THR A 127 3.51 10.65 4.46
N ALA A 128 4.49 10.14 5.21
CA ALA A 128 5.51 9.23 4.70
C ALA A 128 4.86 7.86 4.45
N LEU A 129 4.86 7.40 3.20
CA LEU A 129 4.17 6.18 2.75
C LEU A 129 5.17 5.04 2.63
N SER A 130 4.96 3.93 3.35
CA SER A 130 5.64 2.69 2.94
C SER A 130 4.84 2.04 1.81
N PHE A 131 5.48 1.75 0.69
CA PHE A 131 4.90 0.94 -0.37
C PHE A 131 5.62 -0.41 -0.49
N THR A 132 4.87 -1.43 -0.87
CA THR A 132 5.39 -2.76 -1.22
C THR A 132 4.69 -3.26 -2.46
N PHE A 133 5.44 -3.85 -3.38
CA PHE A 133 4.86 -4.63 -4.46
C PHE A 133 4.60 -6.06 -4.01
N GLU A 134 3.52 -6.62 -4.51
CA GLU A 134 3.19 -8.03 -4.30
C GLU A 134 2.86 -8.72 -5.61
N LEU A 135 3.58 -9.80 -5.86
CA LEU A 135 3.32 -10.74 -6.94
C LEU A 135 3.64 -12.15 -6.44
N GLY A 136 2.60 -12.95 -6.19
CA GLY A 136 2.75 -14.26 -5.56
C GLY A 136 3.07 -14.16 -4.06
N GLU A 137 3.92 -15.05 -3.54
CA GLU A 137 4.27 -15.13 -2.10
C GLU A 137 5.45 -14.25 -1.67
N LYS A 138 6.18 -13.65 -2.61
CA LYS A 138 7.35 -12.80 -2.33
C LYS A 138 7.02 -11.33 -2.54
N ASN A 139 7.33 -10.53 -1.52
CA ASN A 139 7.09 -9.09 -1.49
C ASN A 139 8.43 -8.35 -1.46
N PRO A 140 8.99 -7.95 -2.61
CA PRO A 140 10.21 -7.17 -2.61
C PRO A 140 9.94 -5.78 -2.01
N TYR A 141 10.81 -5.43 -1.05
CA TYR A 141 11.11 -4.10 -0.52
C TYR A 141 9.92 -3.24 -0.04
N PRO A 142 9.68 -3.15 1.29
CA PRO A 142 8.98 -2.02 1.86
C PRO A 142 9.89 -0.80 1.81
N LYS A 143 9.54 0.22 1.01
CA LYS A 143 10.29 1.48 0.98
C LYS A 143 9.39 2.67 1.29
N VAL A 144 9.96 3.62 2.02
CA VAL A 144 9.26 4.83 2.45
C VAL A 144 9.40 5.91 1.37
N ILE A 145 8.30 6.52 0.97
CA ILE A 145 8.21 7.71 0.11
C ILE A 145 7.76 8.87 0.99
N GLY A 146 8.55 9.93 1.04
CA GLY A 146 8.21 11.17 1.73
C GLY A 146 7.02 11.91 1.12
N VAL A 147 6.59 12.99 1.76
CA VAL A 147 5.53 13.87 1.23
C VAL A 147 6.07 14.66 0.04
N ASN A 148 5.30 14.74 -1.05
CA ASN A 148 5.70 15.35 -2.33
C ASN A 148 6.93 14.73 -3.00
N GLU A 149 7.39 13.57 -2.51
CA GLU A 149 8.41 12.81 -3.20
C GLU A 149 7.81 12.06 -4.38
N GLU A 150 8.57 12.08 -5.48
CA GLU A 150 8.31 11.29 -6.67
C GLU A 150 9.33 10.15 -6.70
N LYS A 151 8.83 8.94 -6.99
CA LYS A 151 9.67 7.77 -7.17
C LYS A 151 9.33 7.06 -8.46
N ILE A 152 10.34 6.81 -9.28
CA ILE A 152 10.19 6.07 -10.53
C ILE A 152 10.61 4.62 -10.29
N ILE A 153 9.71 3.71 -10.62
CA ILE A 153 9.91 2.27 -10.49
C ILE A 153 9.89 1.67 -11.89
N SER A 154 10.98 1.00 -12.26
CA SER A 154 11.10 0.29 -13.52
C SER A 154 10.86 -1.20 -13.31
N ILE A 155 9.91 -1.76 -14.05
CA ILE A 155 9.49 -3.16 -13.98
C ILE A 155 9.96 -3.87 -15.25
N LEU A 156 10.99 -4.71 -15.12
CA LEU A 156 11.49 -5.56 -16.19
C LEU A 156 10.77 -6.92 -16.19
N LEU A 157 10.22 -7.33 -17.33
CA LEU A 157 9.54 -8.61 -17.48
C LEU A 157 10.45 -9.59 -18.21
N GLU A 158 10.79 -10.72 -17.62
CA GLU A 158 11.56 -11.77 -18.31
C GLU A 158 10.75 -12.45 -19.43
N ASP A 159 9.43 -12.44 -19.32
CA ASP A 159 8.49 -12.87 -20.37
C ASP A 159 7.64 -11.68 -20.83
N GLN A 160 7.91 -11.19 -22.05
CA GLN A 160 7.18 -10.09 -22.67
C GLN A 160 5.69 -10.40 -22.92
N ASN A 161 5.30 -11.67 -22.99
CA ASN A 161 3.90 -12.06 -23.21
C ASN A 161 3.17 -12.37 -21.89
N SER A 162 3.82 -12.14 -20.75
CA SER A 162 3.26 -12.43 -19.44
C SER A 162 2.00 -11.61 -19.17
N THR A 163 1.03 -12.28 -18.55
CA THR A 163 -0.23 -11.68 -18.09
C THR A 163 -0.42 -11.98 -16.60
N PHE A 164 -0.53 -10.94 -15.80
CA PHE A 164 -0.64 -11.03 -14.34
C PHE A 164 -1.15 -9.72 -13.71
N ASN A 165 -1.56 -9.82 -12.45
CA ASN A 165 -1.94 -8.66 -11.65
C ASN A 165 -0.83 -8.39 -10.64
N LEU A 166 -0.27 -7.19 -10.71
CA LEU A 166 0.64 -6.66 -9.70
C LEU A 166 -0.17 -5.86 -8.69
N PHE A 167 0.09 -6.07 -7.40
CA PHE A 167 -0.56 -5.25 -6.38
C PHE A 167 0.44 -4.34 -5.71
N LEU A 168 0.11 -3.06 -5.67
CA LEU A 168 0.83 -2.07 -4.87
C LEU A 168 0.07 -1.92 -3.55
N ARG A 169 0.74 -2.21 -2.43
CA ARG A 169 0.18 -1.97 -1.10
C ARG A 169 0.86 -0.79 -0.46
N PHE A 170 0.08 0.05 0.22
CA PHE A 170 0.59 1.21 0.94
C PHE A 170 -0.02 1.30 2.32
N LYS A 171 0.78 1.75 3.28
CA LYS A 171 0.33 2.02 4.66
C LYS A 171 0.38 3.51 4.94
N ASP A 172 -0.70 4.03 5.52
CA ASP A 172 -0.72 5.38 6.07
C ASP A 172 -0.04 5.45 7.46
N ILE A 173 0.13 6.67 7.98
CA ILE A 173 0.68 6.93 9.32
C ILE A 173 -0.13 6.30 10.46
N TYR A 174 -1.39 5.90 10.22
CA TYR A 174 -2.25 5.25 11.20
C TYR A 174 -2.27 3.73 11.05
N GLY A 175 -1.47 3.17 10.14
CA GLY A 175 -1.39 1.73 9.87
C GLY A 175 -2.61 1.15 9.13
N ASN A 176 -3.42 1.99 8.48
CA ASN A 176 -4.40 1.55 7.49
C ASN A 176 -3.65 1.16 6.22
N GLU A 177 -4.04 0.03 5.65
CA GLU A 177 -3.41 -0.54 4.47
C GLU A 177 -4.39 -0.42 3.29
N TYR A 178 -3.88 0.10 2.20
CA TYR A 178 -4.58 0.29 0.94
C TYR A 178 -3.92 -0.59 -0.11
N LYS A 179 -4.68 -0.96 -1.14
CA LYS A 179 -4.23 -1.88 -2.18
C LYS A 179 -4.72 -1.40 -3.53
N GLU A 180 -3.80 -1.25 -4.46
CA GLU A 180 -4.06 -0.88 -5.84
C GLU A 180 -3.57 -1.97 -6.78
N LYS A 181 -4.29 -2.13 -7.90
CA LYS A 181 -4.07 -3.19 -8.86
C LYS A 181 -3.51 -2.58 -10.13
N ILE A 182 -2.35 -3.08 -10.55
CA ILE A 182 -1.71 -2.80 -11.82
C ILE A 182 -1.84 -4.07 -12.66
N GLU A 183 -2.48 -3.96 -13.82
CA GLU A 183 -2.68 -5.11 -14.70
C GLU A 183 -1.59 -5.15 -15.78
N PHE A 184 -0.96 -6.31 -15.94
CA PHE A 184 -0.10 -6.59 -17.09
C PHE A 184 -0.83 -7.57 -18.00
N PHE A 185 -1.04 -7.19 -19.26
CA PHE A 185 -1.64 -8.05 -20.27
C PHE A 185 -0.77 -8.06 -21.53
N LYS A 186 -0.22 -9.23 -21.86
CA LYS A 186 0.76 -9.40 -22.94
C LYS A 186 1.89 -8.37 -22.86
N GLY A 187 2.47 -8.21 -21.66
CA GLY A 187 3.56 -7.26 -21.40
C GLY A 187 3.16 -5.78 -21.36
N ARG A 188 1.94 -5.42 -21.75
CA ARG A 188 1.43 -4.05 -21.66
C ARG A 188 0.88 -3.79 -20.27
N MET A 189 1.28 -2.65 -19.71
CA MET A 189 0.84 -2.21 -18.39
C MET A 189 -0.43 -1.36 -18.49
N TYR A 190 -1.44 -1.71 -17.70
CA TYR A 190 -2.69 -0.99 -17.56
C TYR A 190 -2.87 -0.58 -16.11
N LEU A 191 -3.01 0.73 -15.90
CA LEU A 191 -3.23 1.33 -14.60
C LEU A 191 -4.72 1.59 -14.42
N TYR A 192 -5.37 0.83 -13.55
CA TYR A 192 -6.76 1.09 -13.17
C TYR A 192 -6.77 2.01 -11.95
N SER A 193 -6.91 3.31 -12.20
CA SER A 193 -6.93 4.35 -11.18
C SER A 193 -8.25 4.39 -10.40
N GLU A 194 -8.67 3.26 -9.80
CA GLU A 194 -9.77 3.22 -8.85
C GLU A 194 -9.25 2.69 -7.52
N LEU A 195 -8.94 3.62 -6.60
CA LEU A 195 -8.54 3.32 -5.22
C LEU A 195 -9.66 2.55 -4.50
N LYS A 196 -9.61 1.22 -4.58
CA LYS A 196 -10.50 0.36 -3.79
C LYS A 196 -10.00 0.35 -2.35
N LYS A 197 -10.72 1.07 -1.48
CA LYS A 197 -10.53 1.02 -0.04
C LYS A 197 -10.73 -0.41 0.47
N VAL A 198 -9.64 -1.11 0.78
CA VAL A 198 -9.72 -2.42 1.43
C VAL A 198 -10.05 -2.19 2.91
N LYS A 199 -11.33 -2.36 3.28
CA LYS A 199 -11.73 -2.37 4.69
C LYS A 199 -11.15 -3.62 5.36
N PHE A 200 -9.97 -3.52 5.98
CA PHE A 200 -9.64 -4.49 7.03
C PHE A 200 -10.39 -4.09 8.29
N SER A 201 -11.34 -4.93 8.69
CA SER A 201 -12.00 -4.76 9.97
C SER A 201 -10.92 -4.82 11.07
N LYS A 202 -10.90 -3.82 11.96
CA LYS A 202 -10.02 -3.84 13.14
C LYS A 202 -10.17 -5.15 13.93
N THR A 203 -11.36 -5.73 13.88
CA THR A 203 -11.69 -7.07 14.40
C THR A 203 -10.87 -8.19 13.76
N ARG A 204 -10.56 -8.15 12.46
CA ARG A 204 -9.72 -9.18 11.81
C ARG A 204 -8.25 -9.09 12.26
N LYS A 205 -7.66 -7.89 12.35
CA LYS A 205 -6.29 -7.71 12.91
C LYS A 205 -6.23 -8.14 14.38
N TYR A 206 -7.24 -7.77 15.18
CA TYR A 206 -7.36 -8.22 16.57
C TYR A 206 -7.49 -9.74 16.67
N MET A 207 -8.34 -10.38 15.86
CA MET A 207 -8.49 -11.84 15.82
C MET A 207 -7.22 -12.56 15.38
N ILE A 208 -6.48 -12.03 14.40
CA ILE A 208 -5.21 -12.60 13.96
C ILE A 208 -4.17 -12.52 15.10
N LYS A 209 -4.09 -11.38 15.80
CA LYS A 209 -3.21 -11.18 16.96
C LYS A 209 -3.57 -12.11 18.14
N GLN A 210 -4.86 -12.39 18.34
CA GLN A 210 -5.30 -13.34 19.36
C GLN A 210 -5.00 -14.79 18.95
N ARG A 211 -5.23 -15.16 17.69
CA ARG A 211 -4.90 -16.50 17.17
C ARG A 211 -3.40 -16.81 17.23
N SER A 212 -2.53 -15.84 16.97
CA SER A 212 -1.08 -16.03 17.07
C SER A 212 -0.63 -16.23 18.52
N ARG A 213 -1.16 -15.44 19.47
CA ARG A 213 -0.91 -15.64 20.92
C ARG A 213 -1.35 -17.01 21.40
N LEU A 214 -2.54 -17.46 21.00
CA LEU A 214 -3.05 -18.79 21.37
C LEU A 214 -2.22 -19.95 20.79
N ARG A 215 -1.62 -19.77 19.60
CA ARG A 215 -0.69 -20.76 19.02
C ARG A 215 0.62 -20.86 19.82
N ILE A 216 1.19 -19.72 20.22
CA ILE A 216 2.41 -19.68 21.03
C ILE A 216 2.18 -20.38 22.38
N ILE A 217 1.07 -20.05 23.06
CA ILE A 217 0.70 -20.69 24.34
C ILE A 217 0.48 -22.20 24.18
N LYS A 218 -0.11 -22.65 23.07
CA LYS A 218 -0.28 -24.09 22.79
C LYS A 218 1.06 -24.80 22.50
N GLN A 219 2.01 -24.12 21.86
CA GLN A 219 3.34 -24.67 21.61
C GLN A 219 4.18 -24.73 22.89
N GLU A 220 4.03 -23.77 23.79
CA GLU A 220 4.66 -23.79 25.12
C GLU A 220 4.08 -24.86 26.05
N LYS A 221 2.78 -25.17 25.94
CA LYS A 221 2.14 -26.26 26.71
C LYS A 221 2.41 -27.68 26.21
N ASN A 222 2.89 -27.82 24.97
CA ASN A 222 3.21 -29.12 24.36
C ASN A 222 4.74 -29.42 24.37
N LYS A 223 5.52 -28.60 25.08
CA LYS A 223 6.89 -28.91 25.49
C LYS A 223 6.89 -29.35 26.95
#